data_AF-A0A1D6FZ00-F1
#
_entry.id   AF-A0A1D6FZ00-F1
#
_cell.length_a   1.000
_cell.length_b   1.000
_cell.length_c   1.000
_cell.angle_alpha   90.00
_cell.angle_beta   90.00
_cell.angle_gamma   90.00
#
_symmetry.space_group_name_H-M   'P 1'
#
loop_
_entity.id
_entity.type
_entity.pdbx_description
1 polymer ?
#
loop_
_entity_poly.entity_id
_entity_poly.type
_entity_poly.pdbx_seq_one_letter_code
_entity_poly.pdbx_strand_id
1 'polypeptide(L)'
;MQDMSYPPQMLFVENVVGFEVSDTHDQLLEVLSSLNFNTQEFILSPLQFGVPYSRPRYFCLAKREPVRFRHAFVNNKLLQTPMCLSLTLSSTSQGSDHQTEEELEPVCKPIKDFLVKEADGGTPDETVLQDYMVPVNLIERWGNAMDIVYPEFKRCCCFTKSYYRYVKGTGSLLATSKNLNVPEEKLQISSLKELGLRFFTPREVANFHSFPSNFCFPDHISLRQQ
;
A
#
# COMPACT_ATOMS: atom_id res chain seq x y z
N MET A 1 4.36 -26.44 17.71
CA MET A 1 5.81 -26.30 17.40
C MET A 1 6.72 -27.13 18.30
N GLN A 2 6.33 -27.42 19.56
CA GLN A 2 7.17 -28.20 20.48
C GLN A 2 7.43 -29.64 20.00
N ASP A 3 6.46 -30.27 19.34
CA ASP A 3 6.58 -31.64 18.84
C ASP A 3 7.04 -31.75 17.37
N MET A 4 7.47 -30.63 16.77
CA MET A 4 7.94 -30.64 15.38
C MET A 4 9.39 -31.12 15.33
N SER A 5 9.69 -32.11 14.47
CA SER A 5 11.07 -32.57 14.24
C SER A 5 11.99 -31.48 13.69
N TYR A 6 11.43 -30.54 12.92
CA TYR A 6 12.14 -29.40 12.32
C TYR A 6 11.30 -28.13 12.51
N PRO A 7 11.38 -27.48 13.68
CA PRO A 7 10.60 -26.28 13.93
C PRO A 7 11.15 -25.10 13.10
N PRO A 8 10.29 -24.14 12.70
CA PRO A 8 10.73 -22.97 11.96
C PRO A 8 11.69 -22.11 12.80
N GLN A 9 12.73 -21.59 12.15
CA GLN A 9 13.65 -20.63 12.78
C GLN A 9 13.21 -19.18 12.62
N MET A 10 12.36 -18.91 11.64
CA MET A 10 11.88 -17.57 11.31
C MET A 10 10.41 -17.63 10.95
N LEU A 11 9.65 -16.62 11.40
CA LEU A 11 8.26 -16.43 11.03
C LEU A 11 8.06 -14.97 10.61
N PHE A 12 7.13 -14.77 9.69
CA PHE A 12 6.71 -13.46 9.24
C PHE A 12 5.19 -13.43 9.22
N VAL A 13 4.63 -12.43 9.87
CA VAL A 13 3.18 -12.20 9.96
C VAL A 13 2.89 -10.84 9.35
N GLU A 14 1.89 -10.77 8.48
CA GLU A 14 1.25 -9.53 8.02
C GLU A 14 -0.18 -9.51 8.55
N ASN A 15 -0.65 -8.35 9.00
CA ASN A 15 -2.02 -8.18 9.45
C ASN A 15 -2.51 -6.73 9.25
N VAL A 16 -3.78 -6.47 9.53
CA VAL A 16 -4.37 -5.13 9.49
C VAL A 16 -3.91 -4.28 10.68
N VAL A 17 -3.95 -2.96 10.52
CA VAL A 17 -3.79 -2.01 11.64
C VAL A 17 -4.94 -2.22 12.64
N GLY A 18 -4.65 -2.14 13.93
CA GLY A 18 -5.54 -2.48 15.03
C GLY A 18 -5.37 -3.92 15.50
N PHE A 19 -4.60 -4.75 14.79
CA PHE A 19 -4.24 -6.09 15.28
C PHE A 19 -3.34 -6.02 16.51
N GLU A 20 -2.42 -5.06 16.56
CA GLU A 20 -1.45 -4.83 17.65
C GLU A 20 -2.05 -4.48 19.01
N VAL A 21 -3.37 -4.26 19.07
CA VAL A 21 -4.12 -3.99 20.31
C VAL A 21 -5.19 -5.07 20.58
N SER A 22 -5.10 -6.22 19.92
CA SER A 22 -6.08 -7.30 20.03
C SER A 22 -5.61 -8.44 20.93
N ASP A 23 -6.54 -9.14 21.58
CA ASP A 23 -6.23 -10.33 22.39
C ASP A 23 -5.48 -11.42 21.60
N THR A 24 -5.71 -11.51 20.29
CA THR A 24 -5.03 -12.49 19.42
C THR A 24 -3.55 -12.16 19.25
N HIS A 25 -3.21 -10.88 19.22
CA HIS A 25 -1.84 -10.41 19.15
C HIS A 25 -1.09 -10.70 20.45
N ASP A 26 -1.72 -10.46 21.61
CA ASP A 26 -1.15 -10.81 22.91
C ASP A 26 -0.83 -12.32 23.00
N GLN A 27 -1.77 -13.17 22.60
CA GLN A 27 -1.56 -14.63 22.56
C GLN A 27 -0.45 -15.04 21.59
N LEU A 28 -0.36 -14.39 20.43
CA LEU A 28 0.71 -14.64 19.47
C LEU A 28 2.08 -14.35 20.09
N LEU A 29 2.26 -13.19 20.73
CA LEU A 29 3.52 -12.80 21.33
C LEU A 29 3.89 -13.69 22.53
N GLU A 30 2.92 -14.08 23.35
CA GLU A 30 3.12 -15.02 24.46
C GLU A 30 3.66 -16.38 23.95
N VAL A 31 3.02 -16.95 22.93
CA VAL A 31 3.44 -18.23 22.33
C VAL A 31 4.83 -18.11 21.72
N LEU A 32 5.11 -17.05 20.95
CA LEU A 32 6.43 -16.83 20.35
C LEU A 32 7.52 -16.71 21.41
N SER A 33 7.26 -15.96 22.48
CA SER A 33 8.17 -15.81 23.62
C SER A 33 8.46 -17.16 24.30
N SER A 34 7.42 -17.95 24.57
CA SER A 34 7.55 -19.29 25.19
C SER A 34 8.37 -20.28 24.36
N LEU A 35 8.47 -20.04 23.05
CA LEU A 35 9.22 -20.85 22.09
C LEU A 35 10.59 -20.24 21.73
N ASN A 36 11.07 -19.29 22.53
CA ASN A 36 12.36 -18.60 22.37
C ASN A 36 12.49 -17.84 21.04
N PHE A 37 11.41 -17.24 20.55
CA PHE A 37 11.47 -16.26 19.48
C PHE A 37 11.70 -14.86 20.04
N ASN A 38 12.64 -14.13 19.44
CA ASN A 38 12.69 -12.69 19.53
C ASN A 38 11.80 -12.09 18.44
N THR A 39 11.08 -11.01 18.71
CA THR A 39 10.21 -10.35 17.73
C THR A 39 10.63 -8.91 17.44
N GLN A 40 10.33 -8.44 16.23
CA GLN A 40 10.32 -7.02 15.86
C GLN A 40 9.02 -6.74 15.12
N GLU A 41 8.31 -5.71 15.55
CA GLU A 41 6.97 -5.41 15.08
C GLU A 41 6.92 -4.05 14.39
N PHE A 42 6.06 -3.94 13.38
CA PHE A 42 6.00 -2.75 12.56
C PHE A 42 4.57 -2.41 12.14
N ILE A 43 4.26 -1.13 12.00
CA ILE A 43 3.14 -0.67 11.16
C ILE A 43 3.76 0.14 10.03
N LEU A 44 3.69 -0.38 8.81
CA LEU A 44 4.33 0.25 7.65
C LEU A 44 3.37 0.37 6.48
N SER A 45 3.59 1.37 5.63
CA SER A 45 2.84 1.65 4.41
C SER A 45 3.77 1.73 3.20
N PRO A 46 3.35 1.32 1.99
CA PRO A 46 4.15 1.47 0.77
C PRO A 46 4.65 2.91 0.51
N LEU A 47 3.94 3.92 1.02
CA LEU A 47 4.36 5.34 0.98
C LEU A 47 5.79 5.52 1.52
N GLN A 48 6.14 4.81 2.60
CA GLN A 48 7.45 4.90 3.25
C GLN A 48 8.57 4.23 2.44
N PHE A 49 8.23 3.60 1.32
CA PHE A 49 9.14 2.94 0.39
C PHE A 49 9.07 3.56 -1.01
N GLY A 50 8.50 4.76 -1.13
CA GLY A 50 8.45 5.52 -2.39
C GLY A 50 7.37 5.07 -3.37
N VAL A 51 6.43 4.23 -2.93
CA VAL A 51 5.28 3.78 -3.72
C VAL A 51 4.06 4.64 -3.34
N PRO A 52 3.37 5.30 -4.28
CA PRO A 52 2.29 6.25 -4.01
C PRO A 52 0.97 5.57 -3.58
N TYR A 53 1.03 4.62 -2.63
CA TYR A 53 -0.08 3.76 -2.25
C TYR A 53 -0.20 3.66 -0.72
N SER A 54 -1.29 4.21 -0.18
CA SER A 54 -1.57 4.20 1.26
C SER A 54 -2.16 2.86 1.68
N ARG A 55 -1.33 1.97 2.23
CA ARG A 55 -1.76 0.66 2.76
C ARG A 55 -0.99 0.33 4.03
N PRO A 56 -1.29 1.01 5.16
CA PRO A 56 -0.67 0.67 6.43
C PRO A 56 -1.08 -0.75 6.83
N ARG A 57 -0.09 -1.54 7.25
CA ARG A 57 -0.24 -2.93 7.70
C ARG A 57 0.66 -3.19 8.89
N TYR A 58 0.16 -4.00 9.81
CA TYR A 58 0.94 -4.58 10.88
C TYR A 58 1.84 -5.68 10.31
N PHE A 59 3.08 -5.74 10.79
CA PHE A 59 4.03 -6.80 10.50
C PHE A 59 4.70 -7.27 11.79
N CYS A 60 4.89 -8.58 11.93
CA CYS A 60 5.72 -9.17 12.98
C CYS A 60 6.75 -10.10 12.36
N LEU A 61 8.03 -9.79 12.59
CA LEU A 61 9.14 -10.65 12.27
C LEU A 61 9.53 -11.39 13.55
N ALA A 62 9.59 -12.71 13.52
CA ALA A 62 10.04 -13.51 14.65
C ALA A 62 11.24 -14.35 14.25
N LYS A 63 12.30 -14.35 15.09
CA LYS A 63 13.50 -15.17 14.92
C LYS A 63 13.74 -16.01 16.17
N ARG A 64 13.78 -17.32 15.99
CA ARG A 64 14.06 -18.27 17.07
C ARG A 64 15.55 -18.28 17.38
N GLU A 65 15.88 -18.34 18.66
CA GLU A 65 17.27 -18.50 19.08
C GLU A 65 17.91 -19.77 18.48
N PRO A 66 19.19 -19.72 18.10
CA PRO A 66 20.15 -18.63 18.32
C PRO A 66 20.17 -17.53 17.25
N VAL A 67 19.23 -17.52 16.29
CA VAL A 67 19.19 -16.51 15.22
C VAL A 67 18.78 -15.15 15.80
N ARG A 68 19.55 -14.09 15.51
CA ARG A 68 19.32 -12.74 16.04
C ARG A 68 18.99 -11.72 14.95
N PHE A 69 18.31 -10.66 15.34
CA PHE A 69 18.19 -9.46 14.52
C PHE A 69 19.48 -8.64 14.59
N ARG A 70 19.79 -7.94 13.50
CA ARG A 70 20.93 -7.01 13.43
C ARG A 70 20.80 -5.90 14.47
N HIS A 71 19.58 -5.41 14.68
CA HIS A 71 19.27 -4.31 15.59
C HIS A 71 18.48 -4.83 16.80
N ALA A 72 19.12 -5.58 17.69
CA ALA A 72 18.45 -6.21 18.84
C ALA A 72 17.82 -5.21 19.83
N PHE A 73 18.29 -3.94 19.84
CA PHE A 73 17.77 -2.88 20.73
C PHE A 73 16.33 -2.44 20.41
N VAL A 74 15.79 -2.83 19.25
CA VAL A 74 14.37 -2.64 18.89
C VAL A 74 13.53 -3.90 19.01
N ASN A 75 14.07 -4.99 19.56
CA ASN A 75 13.26 -6.18 19.83
C ASN A 75 12.10 -5.83 20.77
N ASN A 76 10.96 -6.48 20.55
CA ASN A 76 9.73 -6.33 21.32
C ASN A 76 9.19 -4.88 21.34
N LYS A 77 9.52 -4.09 20.30
CA LYS A 77 8.96 -2.76 20.08
C LYS A 77 8.15 -2.75 18.79
N LEU A 78 7.06 -1.98 18.80
CA LEU A 78 6.30 -1.63 17.63
C LEU A 78 6.86 -0.36 17.00
N LEU A 79 7.32 -0.45 15.76
CA LEU A 79 7.91 0.67 15.02
C LEU A 79 6.98 1.11 13.89
N GLN A 80 6.81 2.42 13.74
CA GLN A 80 6.02 2.99 12.63
C GLN A 80 6.89 3.53 11.50
N THR A 81 8.20 3.32 11.58
CA THR A 81 9.18 3.82 10.62
C THR A 81 10.09 2.69 10.15
N PRO A 82 10.44 2.63 8.85
CA PRO A 82 11.39 1.66 8.34
C PRO A 82 12.84 2.02 8.71
N MET A 83 13.09 3.08 9.51
CA MET A 83 14.46 3.53 9.82
C MET A 83 15.36 2.39 10.33
N CYS A 84 14.91 1.53 11.24
CA CYS A 84 15.76 0.42 11.70
C CYS A 84 16.08 -0.64 10.62
N LEU A 85 15.34 -0.64 9.50
CA LEU A 85 15.65 -1.47 8.31
C LEU A 85 16.66 -0.75 7.40
N SER A 86 16.60 0.58 7.35
CA SER A 86 17.43 1.44 6.47
C SER A 86 18.77 1.84 7.10
N LEU A 87 18.88 1.85 8.43
CA LEU A 87 20.08 2.33 9.12
C LEU A 87 21.28 1.39 8.89
N THR A 88 22.06 1.70 7.84
CA THR A 88 23.51 1.84 8.00
C THR A 88 23.77 2.93 9.03
N LEU A 89 23.64 2.61 10.32
CA LEU A 89 24.18 3.43 11.41
C LEU A 89 25.70 3.46 11.26
N SER A 90 26.22 4.37 10.42
CA SER A 90 27.59 4.85 10.55
C SER A 90 27.67 5.51 11.92
N SER A 91 28.28 4.79 12.85
CA SER A 91 28.48 5.20 14.23
C SER A 91 29.44 6.38 14.26
N THR A 92 28.97 7.62 14.14
CA THR A 92 29.66 8.85 14.61
C THR A 92 28.85 10.08 14.23
N SER A 93 27.99 10.53 15.14
CA SER A 93 27.70 11.96 15.31
C SER A 93 27.00 12.16 16.65
N GLN A 94 27.81 12.40 17.69
CA GLN A 94 27.37 13.32 18.74
C GLN A 94 27.22 14.68 18.06
N GLY A 95 25.99 15.16 17.94
CA GLY A 95 25.69 16.43 17.32
C GLY A 95 24.19 16.64 17.37
N SER A 96 23.77 17.54 18.25
CA SER A 96 22.43 18.08 18.31
C SER A 96 22.02 18.62 16.94
N ASP A 97 21.02 18.02 16.31
CA ASP A 97 20.18 18.74 15.37
C ASP A 97 18.80 18.09 15.30
N HIS A 98 17.78 18.93 15.44
CA HIS A 98 16.38 18.60 15.30
C HIS A 98 16.06 18.25 13.84
N GLN A 99 16.46 17.07 13.39
CA GLN A 99 15.96 16.53 12.12
C GLN A 99 14.60 15.90 12.39
N THR A 100 13.56 16.65 12.06
CA THR A 100 12.15 16.22 12.12
C THR A 100 11.98 14.96 11.26
N GLU A 101 11.19 14.01 11.75
CA GLU A 101 10.94 12.68 11.14
C GLU A 101 10.44 12.76 9.68
N GLU A 102 10.00 13.94 9.21
CA GLU A 102 9.53 14.23 7.85
C GLU A 102 10.63 14.28 6.77
N GLU A 103 11.90 14.54 7.08
CA GLU A 103 12.95 14.74 6.06
C GLU A 103 13.57 13.45 5.49
N LEU A 104 13.27 12.28 6.06
CA LEU A 104 13.83 10.99 5.66
C LEU A 104 12.86 10.11 4.86
N GLU A 105 11.61 10.54 4.65
CA GLU A 105 10.65 9.76 3.87
C GLU A 105 10.98 9.86 2.36
N PRO A 106 11.16 8.73 1.66
CA PRO A 106 11.47 8.75 0.23
C PRO A 106 10.37 9.45 -0.55
N VAL A 107 10.76 10.35 -1.45
CA VAL A 107 9.83 11.03 -2.35
C VAL A 107 9.11 9.99 -3.20
N CYS A 108 7.81 9.79 -2.92
CA CYS A 108 6.98 8.88 -3.67
C CYS A 108 7.00 9.21 -5.17
N LYS A 109 7.13 8.18 -6.00
CA LYS A 109 6.97 8.28 -7.44
C LYS A 109 5.53 8.72 -7.78
N PRO A 110 5.32 9.47 -8.87
CA PRO A 110 3.97 9.83 -9.30
C PRO A 110 3.18 8.60 -9.76
N ILE A 111 1.85 8.65 -9.62
CA ILE A 111 0.91 7.59 -10.02
C ILE A 111 1.13 7.15 -11.47
N LYS A 112 1.45 8.07 -12.38
CA LYS A 112 1.72 7.80 -13.80
C LYS A 112 2.80 6.74 -14.04
N ASP A 113 3.72 6.56 -13.10
CA ASP A 113 4.79 5.56 -13.21
C ASP A 113 4.28 4.12 -12.97
N PHE A 114 3.09 3.98 -12.40
CA PHE A 114 2.44 2.70 -12.10
C PHE A 114 1.28 2.38 -13.05
N LEU A 115 0.91 3.31 -13.92
CA LEU A 115 -0.10 3.09 -14.96
C LEU A 115 0.43 2.15 -16.04
N VAL A 116 -0.45 1.36 -16.65
CA VAL A 116 -0.09 0.53 -17.80
C VAL A 116 0.27 1.44 -18.97
N LYS A 117 1.44 1.20 -19.57
CA LYS A 117 1.91 1.85 -20.79
C LYS A 117 1.77 0.82 -21.92
N GLU A 118 1.34 1.22 -23.10
CA GLU A 118 1.37 0.32 -24.25
C GLU A 118 2.81 0.02 -24.67
N ALA A 119 3.00 -1.14 -25.30
CA ALA A 119 4.30 -1.65 -25.74
C ALA A 119 5.05 -0.69 -26.70
N ASP A 120 4.30 0.21 -27.35
CA ASP A 120 4.81 1.02 -28.48
C ASP A 120 4.90 2.52 -28.13
N GLY A 121 4.65 2.91 -26.88
CA GLY A 121 4.53 4.33 -26.51
C GLY A 121 3.27 5.02 -27.06
N GLY A 122 2.34 4.23 -27.63
CA GLY A 122 1.00 4.66 -28.04
C GLY A 122 0.05 4.84 -26.86
N THR A 123 -1.08 5.52 -27.11
CA THR A 123 -2.22 5.54 -26.18
C THR A 123 -2.72 4.12 -25.95
N PRO A 124 -3.10 3.75 -24.71
CA PRO A 124 -3.78 2.49 -24.41
C PRO A 124 -4.83 2.16 -25.44
N ASP A 125 -4.98 0.88 -25.81
CA ASP A 125 -6.12 0.46 -26.63
C ASP A 125 -7.38 1.00 -25.96
N GLU A 126 -7.97 2.06 -26.55
CA GLU A 126 -9.01 2.87 -25.91
C GLU A 126 -10.21 2.00 -25.52
N THR A 127 -10.37 0.87 -26.20
CA THR A 127 -11.38 -0.15 -25.93
C THR A 127 -11.17 -0.87 -24.59
N VAL A 128 -9.93 -1.19 -24.19
CA VAL A 128 -9.64 -1.92 -22.94
C VAL A 128 -9.86 -1.03 -21.72
N LEU A 129 -9.55 0.28 -21.82
CA LEU A 129 -9.79 1.22 -20.73
C LEU A 129 -11.28 1.55 -20.54
N GLN A 130 -12.10 1.36 -21.57
CA GLN A 130 -13.53 1.65 -21.54
C GLN A 130 -14.27 0.78 -20.50
N ASP A 131 -13.82 -0.45 -20.31
CA ASP A 131 -14.36 -1.40 -19.32
C ASP A 131 -14.14 -0.96 -17.86
N TYR A 132 -13.18 -0.06 -17.63
CA TYR A 132 -12.85 0.45 -16.30
C TYR A 132 -13.43 1.84 -16.03
N MET A 133 -14.17 2.41 -16.98
CA MET A 133 -14.80 3.72 -16.79
C MET A 133 -15.86 3.66 -15.69
N VAL A 134 -15.89 4.68 -14.84
CA VAL A 134 -16.90 4.78 -13.78
C VAL A 134 -18.24 5.15 -14.43
N PRO A 135 -19.29 4.33 -14.27
CA PRO A 135 -20.61 4.64 -14.80
C PRO A 135 -21.15 5.98 -14.28
N VAL A 136 -21.76 6.78 -15.16
CA VAL A 136 -22.25 8.14 -14.84
C VAL A 136 -23.23 8.14 -13.66
N ASN A 137 -24.09 7.13 -13.55
CA ASN A 137 -25.03 6.98 -12.44
C ASN A 137 -24.34 6.82 -11.07
N LEU A 138 -23.13 6.25 -11.02
CA LEU A 138 -22.34 6.19 -9.78
C LEU A 138 -21.73 7.55 -9.45
N ILE A 139 -21.29 8.32 -10.45
CA ILE A 139 -20.77 9.68 -10.27
C ILE A 139 -21.87 10.60 -9.73
N GLU A 140 -23.06 10.55 -10.32
CA GLU A 140 -24.21 11.35 -9.89
C GLU A 140 -24.62 11.05 -8.44
N ARG A 141 -24.60 9.77 -8.07
CA ARG A 141 -25.05 9.32 -6.75
C ARG A 141 -23.99 9.49 -5.66
N TRP A 142 -22.72 9.29 -5.99
CA TRP A 142 -21.65 9.11 -5.01
C TRP A 142 -20.42 9.99 -5.25
N GLY A 143 -20.45 10.91 -6.22
CA GLY A 143 -19.30 11.75 -6.59
C GLY A 143 -18.62 12.44 -5.40
N ASN A 144 -19.41 12.96 -4.45
CA ASN A 144 -18.88 13.62 -3.23
C ASN A 144 -18.11 12.68 -2.28
N ALA A 145 -18.22 11.37 -2.45
CA ALA A 145 -17.55 10.36 -1.63
C ALA A 145 -16.42 9.64 -2.39
N MET A 146 -16.16 10.02 -3.64
CA MET A 146 -15.08 9.49 -4.45
C MET A 146 -13.77 10.19 -4.08
N ASP A 147 -12.73 9.41 -3.82
CA ASP A 147 -11.37 9.92 -3.76
C ASP A 147 -10.82 9.92 -5.20
N ILE A 148 -10.56 11.11 -5.76
CA ILE A 148 -10.14 11.28 -7.15
C ILE A 148 -8.67 11.68 -7.17
N VAL A 149 -7.87 10.96 -7.95
CA VAL A 149 -6.43 11.20 -8.09
C VAL A 149 -6.06 11.46 -9.54
N TYR A 150 -4.97 12.19 -9.74
CA TYR A 150 -4.42 12.53 -11.04
C TYR A 150 -3.07 11.81 -11.26
N PRO A 151 -2.63 11.63 -12.52
CA PRO A 151 -1.38 10.93 -12.82
C PRO A 151 -0.13 11.52 -12.12
N GLU A 152 -0.13 12.83 -11.85
CA GLU A 152 1.00 13.52 -11.18
C GLU A 152 0.97 13.40 -9.65
N PHE A 153 -0.13 12.92 -9.07
CA PHE A 153 -0.25 12.77 -7.63
C PHE A 153 0.69 11.67 -7.13
N LYS A 154 1.15 11.82 -5.89
CA LYS A 154 2.11 10.92 -5.23
C LYS A 154 1.47 10.06 -4.14
N ARG A 155 0.15 9.93 -4.16
CA ARG A 155 -0.63 9.15 -3.18
C ARG A 155 -1.97 8.73 -3.77
N CYS A 156 -2.36 7.48 -3.53
CA CYS A 156 -3.72 6.98 -3.63
C CYS A 156 -4.12 6.19 -2.37
N CYS A 157 -5.42 5.99 -2.17
CA CYS A 157 -6.01 5.28 -1.05
C CYS A 157 -5.85 3.75 -1.15
N CYS A 158 -6.06 3.06 -0.03
CA CYS A 158 -6.04 1.60 0.04
C CYS A 158 -7.12 0.98 -0.85
N PHE A 159 -6.72 0.16 -1.82
CA PHE A 159 -7.64 -0.74 -2.53
C PHE A 159 -8.14 -1.85 -1.61
N THR A 160 -9.45 -1.99 -1.51
CA THR A 160 -10.12 -3.08 -0.77
C THR A 160 -10.66 -4.12 -1.73
N LYS A 161 -11.05 -5.29 -1.19
CA LYS A 161 -11.71 -6.36 -1.96
C LYS A 161 -12.95 -5.89 -2.74
N SER A 162 -13.58 -4.80 -2.31
CA SER A 162 -14.81 -4.30 -2.93
C SER A 162 -14.58 -3.14 -3.91
N TYR A 163 -13.34 -2.92 -4.36
CA TYR A 163 -12.95 -1.77 -5.19
C TYR A 163 -13.84 -1.56 -6.43
N TYR A 164 -14.10 -2.60 -7.21
CA TYR A 164 -15.00 -2.52 -8.38
C TYR A 164 -16.50 -2.63 -8.06
N ARG A 165 -16.88 -2.72 -6.77
CA ARG A 165 -18.27 -2.89 -6.33
C ARG A 165 -18.84 -1.63 -5.69
N TYR A 166 -18.03 -0.93 -4.91
CA TYR A 166 -18.42 0.31 -4.25
C TYR A 166 -17.37 1.37 -4.53
N VAL A 167 -17.78 2.63 -4.60
CA VAL A 167 -16.87 3.76 -4.88
C VAL A 167 -16.46 4.50 -3.61
N LYS A 168 -17.20 4.33 -2.50
CA LYS A 168 -16.90 4.97 -1.23
C LYS A 168 -15.96 4.08 -0.40
N GLY A 169 -14.78 4.60 -0.07
CA GLY A 169 -13.86 3.98 0.90
C GLY A 169 -13.23 2.68 0.44
N THR A 170 -13.20 2.42 -0.87
CA THR A 170 -12.65 1.17 -1.43
C THR A 170 -11.36 1.35 -2.22
N GLY A 171 -10.95 2.59 -2.48
CA GLY A 171 -9.76 2.97 -3.24
C GLY A 171 -10.01 4.26 -4.05
N SER A 172 -8.94 4.88 -4.54
CA SER A 172 -9.03 6.08 -5.38
C SER A 172 -9.47 5.77 -6.80
N LEU A 173 -10.01 6.75 -7.52
CA LEU A 173 -10.34 6.70 -8.95
C LEU A 173 -9.41 7.63 -9.72
N LEU A 174 -9.01 7.23 -10.94
CA LEU A 174 -8.13 8.03 -11.78
C LEU A 174 -8.94 8.97 -12.68
N ALA A 175 -8.62 10.26 -12.66
CA ALA A 175 -9.06 11.22 -13.67
C ALA A 175 -8.20 11.09 -14.93
N THR A 176 -8.83 10.92 -16.10
CA THR A 176 -8.14 10.76 -17.39
C THR A 176 -8.14 12.03 -18.23
N SER A 177 -9.07 12.95 -17.97
CA SER A 177 -9.14 14.23 -18.67
C SER A 177 -8.06 15.19 -18.17
N LYS A 178 -7.26 15.74 -19.10
CA LYS A 178 -6.20 16.71 -18.80
C LYS A 178 -6.73 18.13 -18.54
N ASN A 179 -8.04 18.36 -18.66
CA ASN A 179 -8.60 19.69 -18.94
C ASN A 179 -9.14 20.47 -17.75
N LEU A 180 -8.75 20.18 -16.50
CA LEU A 180 -9.27 20.94 -15.37
C LEU A 180 -8.14 21.51 -14.52
N ASN A 181 -7.72 22.72 -14.88
CA ASN A 181 -7.28 23.76 -13.94
C ASN A 181 -8.45 24.18 -13.03
N VAL A 182 -9.16 23.21 -12.43
CA VAL A 182 -10.27 23.51 -11.51
C VAL A 182 -9.70 23.50 -10.10
N PRO A 183 -9.74 24.64 -9.38
CA PRO A 183 -9.38 24.70 -7.98
C PRO A 183 -10.21 23.67 -7.18
N GLU A 184 -9.54 22.92 -6.30
CA GLU A 184 -10.10 21.80 -5.53
C GLU A 184 -11.37 22.15 -4.73
N GLU A 185 -11.62 23.43 -4.46
CA GLU A 185 -12.58 23.83 -3.44
C GLU A 185 -14.05 23.68 -3.82
N LYS A 186 -14.44 23.53 -5.10
CA LYS A 186 -15.85 23.23 -5.49
C LYS A 186 -15.96 22.51 -6.84
N LEU A 187 -15.46 21.27 -6.94
CA LEU A 187 -15.87 20.39 -8.04
C LEU A 187 -17.36 20.06 -7.89
N GLN A 188 -18.22 20.76 -8.62
CA GLN A 188 -19.62 20.35 -8.75
C GLN A 188 -19.69 18.98 -9.45
N ILE A 189 -20.68 18.17 -9.11
CA ILE A 189 -20.87 16.81 -9.68
C ILE A 189 -20.95 16.84 -11.22
N SER A 190 -21.45 17.94 -11.80
CA SER A 190 -21.44 18.19 -13.25
C SER A 190 -20.03 18.14 -13.84
N SER A 191 -19.05 18.78 -13.20
CA SER A 191 -17.64 18.78 -13.60
C SER A 191 -16.96 17.41 -13.45
N LEU A 192 -17.45 16.54 -12.57
CA LEU A 192 -16.90 15.19 -12.40
C LEU A 192 -17.15 14.28 -13.61
N LYS A 193 -18.23 14.51 -14.35
CA LYS A 193 -18.52 13.76 -15.59
C LYS A 193 -17.50 14.06 -16.69
N GLU A 194 -16.95 15.26 -16.70
CA GLU A 194 -15.97 15.74 -17.68
C GLU A 194 -14.54 15.26 -17.38
N LEU A 195 -14.29 14.75 -16.16
CA LEU A 195 -12.99 14.24 -15.75
C LEU A 195 -12.63 12.88 -16.37
N GLY A 196 -13.60 12.16 -16.93
CA GLY A 196 -13.38 10.82 -17.46
C GLY A 196 -12.87 9.85 -16.39
N LEU A 197 -13.59 9.74 -15.27
CA LEU A 197 -13.17 8.92 -14.14
C LEU A 197 -13.14 7.43 -14.51
N ARG A 198 -12.05 6.75 -14.15
CA ARG A 198 -11.92 5.29 -14.27
C ARG A 198 -11.38 4.67 -13.00
N PHE A 199 -11.72 3.40 -12.78
CA PHE A 199 -10.99 2.56 -11.85
C PHE A 199 -9.56 2.33 -12.38
N PHE A 200 -8.61 2.15 -11.46
CA PHE A 200 -7.32 1.54 -11.82
C PHE A 200 -7.57 0.12 -12.30
N THR A 201 -6.86 -0.34 -13.33
CA THR A 201 -7.00 -1.73 -13.82
C THR A 201 -6.38 -2.71 -12.82
N PRO A 202 -6.71 -4.02 -12.86
CA PRO A 202 -6.08 -5.01 -11.97
C PRO A 202 -4.56 -5.02 -12.10
N ARG A 203 -4.03 -4.78 -13.31
CA ARG A 203 -2.59 -4.67 -13.54
C ARG A 203 -1.99 -3.43 -12.87
N GLU A 204 -2.67 -2.28 -12.92
CA GLU A 204 -2.21 -1.06 -12.24
C GLU A 204 -2.27 -1.22 -10.71
N VAL A 205 -3.33 -1.83 -10.17
CA VAL A 205 -3.42 -2.20 -8.74
C VAL A 205 -2.26 -3.11 -8.35
N ALA A 206 -1.96 -4.13 -9.16
CA ALA A 206 -0.82 -5.02 -8.93
C ALA A 206 0.53 -4.26 -8.98
N ASN A 207 0.68 -3.23 -9.82
CA ASN A 207 1.87 -2.37 -9.84
C ASN A 207 2.03 -1.59 -8.54
N PHE A 208 0.95 -1.01 -7.98
CA PHE A 208 1.00 -0.36 -6.66
C PHE A 208 1.34 -1.34 -5.53
N HIS A 209 0.96 -2.61 -5.69
CA HIS A 209 1.37 -3.69 -4.79
C HIS A 209 2.78 -4.23 -5.08
N SER A 210 3.51 -3.62 -6.02
CA SER A 210 4.87 -4.00 -6.42
C SER A 210 5.00 -5.43 -6.95
N PHE A 211 3.93 -5.99 -7.54
CA PHE A 211 4.02 -7.25 -8.29
C PHE A 211 4.90 -7.08 -9.53
N PRO A 212 5.67 -8.11 -9.90
CA PRO A 212 6.57 -8.02 -11.06
C PRO A 212 5.78 -7.83 -12.36
N SER A 213 6.44 -7.31 -13.39
CA SER A 213 5.81 -6.99 -14.68
C SER A 213 5.25 -8.22 -15.40
N ASN A 214 5.82 -9.40 -15.16
CA ASN A 214 5.36 -10.67 -15.70
C ASN A 214 4.21 -11.32 -14.90
N PHE A 215 3.74 -10.70 -13.82
CA PHE A 215 2.55 -11.19 -13.11
C PHE A 215 1.28 -10.93 -13.92
N CYS A 216 0.47 -11.97 -14.11
CA CYS A 216 -0.80 -11.92 -14.81
C CYS A 216 -1.83 -12.76 -14.05
N PHE A 217 -3.10 -12.34 -14.11
CA PHE A 217 -4.21 -13.15 -13.62
C PHE A 217 -4.55 -14.24 -14.67
N PRO A 218 -4.94 -15.44 -14.25
CA PRO A 218 -5.44 -16.45 -15.18
C PRO A 218 -6.72 -15.99 -15.89
N ASP A 219 -6.88 -16.34 -17.17
CA ASP A 219 -7.99 -15.86 -18.03
C ASP A 219 -9.39 -16.19 -17.50
N HIS A 220 -9.53 -17.26 -16.71
CA HIS A 220 -10.82 -17.68 -16.15
C HIS A 220 -11.23 -16.88 -14.91
N ILE A 221 -10.38 -16.00 -14.38
CA ILE A 221 -10.67 -15.19 -13.20
C ILE A 221 -11.39 -13.91 -13.62
N SER A 222 -12.61 -13.73 -13.12
CA SER A 222 -13.41 -12.53 -13.42
C SER A 222 -12.80 -11.26 -12.79
N LEU A 223 -13.11 -10.09 -13.34
CA LEU A 223 -12.68 -8.80 -12.79
C LEU A 223 -13.03 -8.61 -11.30
N ARG A 224 -14.10 -9.25 -10.81
CA ARG A 224 -14.49 -9.19 -9.38
C ARG A 224 -13.59 -10.02 -8.47
N GLN A 225 -12.82 -10.95 -9.03
CA GLN A 225 -11.94 -11.86 -8.32
C GLN A 225 -10.47 -11.44 -8.44
N GLN A 226 -10.12 -10.68 -9.48
CA GLN A 226 -8.81 -10.03 -9.64
C GLN A 226 -8.67 -8.87 -8.65
#